data_AF-I2GT64-F1
#
_entry.id   AF-I2GT64-F1
#
_cell.length_a   1.000
_cell.length_b   1.000
_cell.length_c   1.000
_cell.angle_alpha   90.00
_cell.angle_beta   90.00
_cell.angle_gamma   90.00
#
_symmetry.space_group_name_H-M   'P 1'
#
loop_
_entity.id
_entity.type
_entity.pdbx_description
1 polymer ?
#
loop_
_entity_poly.entity_id
_entity_poly.type
_entity_poly.pdbx_seq_one_letter_code
_entity_poly.pdbx_strand_id
1 'polypeptide(L)'
;MNYKLFLLISLTGLSVTATRAQPDTSCPEAAVQQRPTQWIRRGSSWVGSDLQNISKAMQPQVSARQDRMLSFIRQAYPEPRGLEARQGANINTDHHSIYEKQLNGPLRYTVRVMFHHYWCFRGKPEVSGETGTHIEMHANFLYKFMKEVGYQLPNGQAIYYMPKQVGLLKGYPVYSAHPDDRDRKRESILILPDQRLPVRAVSREELVQLCQATLRKMLAENDETTKVLEASLKESEAYAARIDFKTEAERRKYIDGNRQSVERGRQKRDASAHEWRRNIDRLEQMLAAMTPAERSMQAVLGEPYGFMTNRRGEGTFAEQAALPYSQPLVTHDVNYLNSKLPRPAVQFIHLQMTYETTRDMVAKRAMMSQFLETIDLDGLKGMLEK
;
A
#
# COMPACT_ATOMS: atom_id res chain seq x y z
N MET A 1 29.53 -57.16 78.34
CA MET A 1 30.36 -56.99 77.13
C MET A 1 30.54 -55.51 76.88
N ASN A 2 31.79 -55.06 76.94
CA ASN A 2 32.22 -53.68 76.74
C ASN A 2 32.08 -53.26 75.27
N TYR A 3 31.52 -52.08 75.01
CA TYR A 3 31.92 -51.23 73.89
C TYR A 3 31.87 -49.76 74.32
N LYS A 4 33.04 -49.13 74.31
CA LYS A 4 33.22 -47.66 74.34
C LYS A 4 33.04 -47.15 72.92
N LEU A 5 32.27 -46.07 72.72
CA LEU A 5 32.30 -45.26 71.51
C LEU A 5 32.37 -43.78 71.90
N PHE A 6 33.46 -43.13 71.51
CA PHE A 6 33.70 -41.70 71.66
C PHE A 6 32.88 -40.92 70.62
N LEU A 7 32.13 -39.91 71.05
CA LEU A 7 31.45 -38.97 70.15
C LEU A 7 32.15 -37.61 70.23
N LEU A 8 32.77 -37.20 69.11
CA LEU A 8 33.29 -35.85 68.87
C LEU A 8 32.11 -34.92 68.57
N ILE A 9 31.96 -33.82 69.32
CA ILE A 9 31.05 -32.72 68.99
C ILE A 9 31.86 -31.63 68.29
N SER A 10 31.61 -31.44 66.99
CA SER A 10 32.16 -30.34 66.19
C SER A 10 31.18 -29.16 66.19
N LEU A 11 31.62 -28.01 66.71
CA LEU A 11 30.97 -26.71 66.53
C LEU A 11 31.10 -26.27 65.07
N THR A 12 29.99 -26.17 64.36
CA THR A 12 29.92 -25.51 63.04
C THR A 12 29.12 -24.22 63.17
N GLY A 13 29.79 -23.09 62.92
CA GLY A 13 29.19 -21.77 62.90
C GLY A 13 28.26 -21.60 61.70
N LEU A 14 27.04 -21.17 61.96
CA LEU A 14 26.08 -20.74 60.95
C LEU A 14 26.54 -19.40 60.36
N SER A 15 27.05 -19.43 59.13
CA SER A 15 27.20 -18.22 58.31
C SER A 15 25.83 -17.74 57.85
N VAL A 16 25.39 -16.60 58.37
CA VAL A 16 24.21 -15.89 57.86
C VAL A 16 24.57 -15.28 56.51
N THR A 17 24.23 -15.96 55.42
CA THR A 17 24.22 -15.37 54.08
C THR A 17 23.07 -14.37 54.01
N ALA A 18 23.38 -13.08 54.16
CA ALA A 18 22.47 -12.01 53.82
C ALA A 18 22.23 -12.06 52.30
N THR A 19 21.13 -12.68 51.89
CA THR A 19 20.64 -12.62 50.52
C THR A 19 20.29 -11.16 50.23
N ARG A 20 21.20 -10.43 49.57
CA ARG A 20 20.89 -9.12 48.98
C ARG A 20 19.76 -9.38 47.98
N ALA A 21 18.53 -8.99 48.33
CA ALA A 21 17.43 -8.91 47.39
C ALA A 21 17.94 -8.10 46.19
N GLN A 22 17.98 -8.71 45.00
CA GLN A 22 18.23 -7.96 43.79
C GLN A 22 17.15 -6.87 43.73
N PRO A 23 17.53 -5.59 43.50
CA PRO A 23 16.54 -4.54 43.35
C PRO A 23 15.56 -4.98 42.27
N ASP A 24 14.27 -4.99 42.63
CA ASP A 24 13.20 -5.37 41.72
C ASP A 24 13.31 -4.47 40.48
N THR A 25 13.78 -5.05 39.39
CA THR A 25 13.92 -4.39 38.09
C THR A 25 12.58 -4.38 37.35
N SER A 26 11.48 -4.67 38.05
CA SER A 26 10.14 -4.55 37.51
C SER A 26 9.85 -3.09 37.19
N CYS A 27 9.82 -2.81 35.89
CA CYS A 27 9.10 -1.67 35.34
C CYS A 27 7.69 -2.21 35.12
N PRO A 28 6.70 -1.88 35.96
CA PRO A 28 5.37 -2.45 35.82
C PRO A 28 4.80 -1.92 34.50
N GLU A 29 4.38 -2.82 33.62
CA GLU A 29 3.89 -2.45 32.28
C GLU A 29 2.76 -1.42 32.35
N ALA A 30 1.90 -1.54 33.37
CA ALA A 30 0.85 -0.57 33.68
C ALA A 30 1.38 0.86 33.94
N ALA A 31 2.54 1.00 34.60
CA ALA A 31 3.15 2.30 34.86
C ALA A 31 3.70 2.95 33.57
N VAL A 32 4.18 2.14 32.62
CA VAL A 32 4.64 2.63 31.32
C VAL A 32 3.46 3.06 30.44
N GLN A 33 2.37 2.29 30.44
CA GLN A 33 1.18 2.61 29.67
C GLN A 33 0.49 3.91 30.12
N GLN A 34 0.67 4.32 31.37
CA GLN A 34 0.09 5.55 31.92
C GLN A 34 1.05 6.74 31.92
N ARG A 35 2.31 6.55 31.49
CA ARG A 35 3.33 7.60 31.49
C ARG A 35 2.88 8.78 30.62
N PRO A 36 2.79 10.02 31.16
CA PRO A 36 2.58 11.21 30.35
C PRO A 36 3.76 11.42 29.42
N THR A 37 3.48 11.74 28.16
CA THR A 37 4.48 11.83 27.09
C THR A 37 4.23 13.07 26.25
N GLN A 38 5.28 13.57 25.61
CA GLN A 38 5.22 14.84 24.90
C GLN A 38 4.98 14.63 23.41
N TRP A 39 4.37 15.64 22.79
CA TRP A 39 4.33 15.79 21.34
C TRP A 39 5.71 16.21 20.83
N ILE A 40 6.31 15.37 19.99
CA ILE A 40 7.61 15.67 19.38
C ILE A 40 7.40 16.10 17.93
N ARG A 41 7.74 17.36 17.62
CA ARG A 41 7.81 17.85 16.24
C ARG A 41 9.14 17.44 15.63
N ARG A 42 9.13 16.49 14.69
CA ARG A 42 10.27 16.34 13.78
C ARG A 42 10.19 17.50 12.78
N GLY A 43 11.33 18.16 12.52
CA GLY A 43 11.38 19.26 11.57
C GLY A 43 10.72 18.88 10.24
N SER A 44 10.17 19.88 9.54
CA SER A 44 9.60 19.67 8.21
C SER A 44 10.72 19.17 7.29
N SER A 45 10.69 17.89 6.93
CA SER A 45 11.61 17.35 5.94
C SER A 45 11.05 17.70 4.57
N TRP A 46 11.47 18.82 4.03
CA TRP A 46 11.22 19.15 2.63
C TRP A 46 12.12 18.25 1.78
N VAL A 47 11.61 17.08 1.38
CA VAL A 47 12.39 16.11 0.60
C VAL A 47 11.88 16.15 -0.83
N GLY A 48 12.71 16.61 -1.76
CA GLY A 48 12.41 16.56 -3.19
C GLY A 48 13.16 17.62 -4.01
N SER A 49 13.47 17.27 -5.26
CA SER A 49 14.02 18.16 -6.30
C SER A 49 13.15 19.39 -6.59
N ASP A 50 11.89 19.36 -6.19
CA ASP A 50 10.86 20.34 -6.57
C ASP A 50 10.58 21.42 -5.53
N LEU A 51 11.41 21.50 -4.47
CA LEU A 51 11.53 22.76 -3.72
C LEU A 51 11.85 23.94 -4.65
N GLN A 52 12.48 23.67 -5.79
CA GLN A 52 12.73 24.66 -6.84
C GLN A 52 11.43 25.24 -7.43
N ASN A 53 10.34 24.47 -7.44
CA ASN A 53 9.04 24.84 -8.01
C ASN A 53 8.06 25.45 -6.99
N ILE A 54 8.47 25.56 -5.72
CA ILE A 54 7.67 26.17 -4.65
C ILE A 54 8.38 27.43 -4.18
N SER A 55 7.85 28.60 -4.56
CA SER A 55 8.40 29.88 -4.13
C SER A 55 8.45 29.96 -2.60
N LYS A 56 9.51 30.58 -2.08
CA LYS A 56 9.68 30.84 -0.63
C LYS A 56 8.45 31.53 -0.02
N ALA A 57 7.71 32.32 -0.80
CA ALA A 57 6.49 33.01 -0.38
C ALA A 57 5.30 32.05 -0.12
N MET A 58 5.26 30.88 -0.74
CA MET A 58 4.20 29.89 -0.53
C MET A 58 4.45 28.99 0.68
N GLN A 59 5.71 28.78 1.07
CA GLN A 59 6.05 27.86 2.15
C GLN A 59 5.33 28.18 3.48
N PRO A 60 5.25 29.46 3.94
CA PRO A 60 4.50 29.79 5.16
C PRO A 60 3.01 29.46 5.06
N GLN A 61 2.40 29.63 3.89
CA GLN A 61 0.97 29.37 3.67
C GLN A 61 0.64 27.88 3.72
N VAL A 62 1.53 27.04 3.18
CA VAL A 62 1.39 25.57 3.26
C VAL A 62 1.66 25.10 4.69
N SER A 63 2.73 25.58 5.33
CA SER A 63 3.05 25.25 6.72
C SER A 63 1.90 25.60 7.67
N ALA A 64 1.25 26.76 7.49
CA ALA A 64 0.10 27.15 8.31
C ALA A 64 -1.09 26.19 8.14
N ARG A 65 -1.35 25.70 6.92
CA ARG A 65 -2.40 24.70 6.67
C ARG A 65 -2.03 23.33 7.26
N GLN A 66 -0.77 22.91 7.14
CA GLN A 66 -0.27 21.69 7.78
C GLN A 66 -0.37 21.77 9.30
N ASP A 67 -0.01 22.90 9.91
CA ASP A 67 -0.12 23.11 11.35
C ASP A 67 -1.59 23.08 11.83
N ARG A 68 -2.52 23.57 11.00
CA ARG A 68 -3.96 23.46 11.24
C ARG A 68 -4.47 22.01 11.11
N MET A 69 -4.00 21.24 10.12
CA MET A 69 -4.33 19.80 10.06
C MET A 69 -3.81 19.05 11.30
N LEU A 70 -2.57 19.32 11.72
CA LEU A 70 -1.98 18.75 12.93
C LEU A 70 -2.72 19.19 14.20
N SER A 71 -3.31 20.40 14.25
CA SER A 71 -4.09 20.81 15.42
C SER A 71 -5.35 19.96 15.61
N PHE A 72 -6.01 19.50 14.54
CA PHE A 72 -7.15 18.59 14.66
C PHE A 72 -6.76 17.26 15.31
N ILE A 73 -5.61 16.69 14.95
CA ILE A 73 -5.12 15.46 15.56
C ILE A 73 -4.77 15.69 17.03
N ARG A 74 -4.11 16.80 17.35
CA ARG A 74 -3.74 17.15 18.74
C ARG A 74 -4.96 17.45 19.62
N GLN A 75 -5.97 18.11 19.08
CA GLN A 75 -7.22 18.36 19.81
C GLN A 75 -7.98 17.07 20.10
N ALA A 76 -7.94 16.12 19.17
CA ALA A 76 -8.54 14.80 19.35
C ALA A 76 -7.77 13.90 20.34
N TYR A 77 -6.48 14.19 20.58
CA TYR A 77 -5.66 13.44 21.54
C TYR A 77 -4.61 14.36 22.22
N PRO A 78 -5.02 15.24 23.15
CA PRO A 78 -4.16 16.32 23.66
C PRO A 78 -3.06 15.83 24.60
N GLU A 79 -3.32 14.75 25.35
CA GLU A 79 -2.41 14.21 26.37
C GLU A 79 -1.95 12.79 26.01
N PRO A 80 -0.87 12.63 25.24
CA PRO A 80 -0.31 11.31 24.98
C PRO A 80 0.10 10.59 26.26
N ARG A 81 -0.48 9.39 26.47
CA ARG A 81 -0.14 8.49 27.59
C ARG A 81 0.35 7.16 27.07
N GLY A 82 1.50 6.71 27.58
CA GLY A 82 2.16 5.47 27.17
C GLY A 82 2.64 5.43 25.72
N LEU A 83 2.55 6.56 24.99
CA LEU A 83 2.85 6.68 23.58
C LEU A 83 3.61 7.96 23.27
N GLU A 84 4.80 7.87 22.70
CA GLU A 84 5.46 9.02 22.10
C GLU A 84 4.81 9.38 20.76
N ALA A 85 4.15 10.55 20.71
CA ALA A 85 3.54 11.07 19.49
C ALA A 85 4.57 11.90 18.70
N ARG A 86 5.01 11.38 17.56
CA ARG A 86 5.93 12.04 16.65
C ARG A 86 5.17 12.61 15.46
N GLN A 87 5.14 13.93 15.33
CA GLN A 87 4.51 14.59 14.20
C GLN A 87 5.55 15.01 13.15
N GLY A 88 5.14 14.95 11.88
CA GLY A 88 5.90 15.42 10.74
C GLY A 88 4.98 16.01 9.68
N ALA A 89 5.53 16.89 8.87
CA ALA A 89 4.86 17.49 7.74
C ALA A 89 5.80 17.43 6.53
N ASN A 90 5.24 17.11 5.37
CA ASN A 90 5.98 17.08 4.11
C ASN A 90 5.12 17.64 2.98
N ILE A 91 5.74 18.33 2.04
CA ILE A 91 5.13 18.58 0.73
C ILE A 91 5.42 17.35 -0.12
N ASN A 92 4.37 16.72 -0.63
CA ASN A 92 4.54 15.54 -1.44
C ASN A 92 4.56 15.94 -2.91
N THR A 93 5.73 15.84 -3.53
CA THR A 93 5.94 16.02 -4.98
C THR A 93 6.29 14.67 -5.61
N ASP A 94 5.64 13.59 -5.19
CA ASP A 94 5.93 12.27 -5.76
C ASP A 94 5.70 12.29 -7.27
N HIS A 95 6.80 12.14 -8.02
CA HIS A 95 6.93 12.20 -9.48
C HIS A 95 6.12 11.14 -10.24
N HIS A 96 5.46 10.25 -9.51
CA HIS A 96 4.87 9.04 -10.05
C HIS A 96 3.36 9.12 -10.25
N SER A 97 2.70 10.24 -9.88
CA SER A 97 1.25 10.37 -10.12
C SER A 97 0.97 11.28 -11.33
N ILE A 98 0.10 10.82 -12.23
CA ILE A 98 -0.38 11.58 -13.41
C ILE A 98 -0.91 12.98 -13.10
N TYR A 99 -1.30 13.24 -11.85
CA TYR A 99 -1.79 14.53 -11.42
C TYR A 99 -0.70 15.61 -11.29
N GLU A 100 0.58 15.26 -11.33
CA GLU A 100 1.65 16.26 -11.23
C GLU A 100 1.81 17.10 -12.51
N LYS A 101 1.21 16.67 -13.62
CA LYS A 101 1.22 17.44 -14.88
C LYS A 101 0.42 18.74 -14.82
N GLN A 102 -0.35 18.99 -13.76
CA GLN A 102 -1.05 20.27 -13.57
C GLN A 102 -0.14 21.29 -12.89
N LEU A 103 0.75 21.91 -13.69
CA LEU A 103 1.75 22.88 -13.24
C LEU A 103 1.18 24.07 -12.44
N ASN A 104 -0.11 24.39 -12.55
CA ASN A 104 -0.72 25.57 -11.93
C ASN A 104 -1.78 25.28 -10.85
N GLY A 105 -2.05 24.00 -10.54
CA GLY A 105 -3.10 23.65 -9.57
C GLY A 105 -2.64 23.66 -8.11
N PRO A 106 -3.58 23.42 -7.17
CA PRO A 106 -3.27 23.22 -5.76
C PRO A 106 -2.25 22.11 -5.49
N LEU A 107 -1.36 22.39 -4.54
CA LEU A 107 -0.24 21.56 -4.12
C LEU A 107 -0.73 20.34 -3.33
N ARG A 108 0.07 19.29 -3.37
CA ARG A 108 -0.09 18.13 -2.51
C ARG A 108 0.83 18.23 -1.31
N TYR A 109 0.28 18.01 -0.14
CA TYR A 109 1.08 17.95 1.06
C TYR A 109 0.43 17.05 2.09
N THR A 110 1.24 16.58 3.01
CA THR A 110 0.87 15.60 4.02
C THR A 110 1.30 16.07 5.38
N VAL A 111 0.48 15.74 6.36
CA VAL A 111 0.91 15.68 7.76
C VAL A 111 0.74 14.25 8.24
N ARG A 112 1.66 13.82 9.11
CA ARG A 112 1.64 12.49 9.71
C ARG A 112 1.94 12.57 11.19
N VAL A 113 1.26 11.76 11.97
CA VAL A 113 1.54 11.54 13.38
C VAL A 113 1.72 10.05 13.59
N MET A 114 2.89 9.67 14.10
CA MET A 114 3.26 8.30 14.45
C MET A 114 3.22 8.14 15.96
N PHE A 115 2.54 7.10 16.45
CA PHE A 115 2.39 6.85 17.88
C PHE A 115 3.25 5.66 18.31
N HIS A 116 4.43 5.94 18.87
CA HIS A 116 5.37 4.91 19.32
C HIS A 116 5.07 4.51 20.76
N HIS A 117 4.79 3.23 21.00
CA HIS A 117 4.56 2.77 22.36
C HIS A 117 5.85 2.73 23.16
N TYR A 118 5.74 3.02 24.45
CA TYR A 118 6.78 2.67 25.40
C TYR A 118 6.62 1.22 25.84
N TRP A 119 7.75 0.57 26.10
CA TRP A 119 7.81 -0.77 26.67
C TRP A 119 8.93 -0.82 27.72
N CYS A 120 8.89 -1.83 28.58
CA CYS A 120 9.90 -1.99 29.62
C CYS A 120 11.07 -2.85 29.11
N PHE A 121 12.25 -2.26 28.99
CA PHE A 121 13.48 -2.98 28.70
C PHE A 121 14.48 -2.80 29.83
N ARG A 122 14.94 -3.91 30.42
CA ARG A 122 15.91 -3.91 31.54
C ARG A 122 15.50 -2.98 32.70
N GLY A 123 14.21 -2.98 33.03
CA GLY A 123 13.64 -2.15 34.10
C GLY A 123 13.51 -0.66 33.77
N LYS A 124 13.72 -0.26 32.51
CA LYS A 124 13.59 1.13 32.07
C LYS A 124 12.53 1.24 30.97
N PRO A 125 11.71 2.30 30.97
CA PRO A 125 10.84 2.60 29.85
C PRO A 125 11.68 3.00 28.63
N GLU A 126 11.52 2.27 27.53
CA GLU A 126 12.13 2.57 26.24
C GLU A 126 11.04 2.78 25.19
N VAL A 127 11.28 3.69 24.25
CA VAL A 127 10.35 3.94 23.15
C VAL A 127 10.63 2.95 22.02
N SER A 128 9.60 2.35 21.45
CA SER A 128 9.77 1.48 20.29
C SER A 128 10.26 2.26 19.07
N GLY A 129 11.22 1.69 18.34
CA GLY A 129 11.73 2.25 17.08
C GLY A 129 10.69 2.24 15.96
N GLU A 130 9.75 1.30 16.03
CA GLU A 130 8.71 1.07 15.03
C GLU A 130 7.32 1.37 15.59
N THR A 131 6.38 1.70 14.71
CA THR A 131 4.97 1.73 15.08
C THR A 131 4.09 1.28 13.92
N GLY A 132 3.12 0.41 14.23
CA GLY A 132 2.02 0.07 13.33
C GLY A 132 0.88 1.08 13.40
N THR A 133 0.96 2.10 14.25
CA THR A 133 -0.13 3.05 14.51
C THR A 133 0.24 4.48 14.13
N HIS A 134 -0.44 5.02 13.10
CA HIS A 134 -0.24 6.38 12.60
C HIS A 134 -1.52 6.96 12.00
N ILE A 135 -1.63 8.29 12.08
CA ILE A 135 -2.68 9.09 11.48
C ILE A 135 -2.03 10.02 10.46
N GLU A 136 -2.49 9.97 9.22
CA GLU A 136 -1.99 10.79 8.12
C GLU A 136 -3.15 11.59 7.52
N MET A 137 -2.89 12.83 7.14
CA MET A 137 -3.83 13.64 6.37
C MET A 137 -3.13 14.11 5.11
N HIS A 138 -3.75 13.85 3.96
CA HIS A 138 -3.24 14.16 2.64
C HIS A 138 -4.14 15.20 1.98
N ALA A 139 -3.58 16.37 1.65
CA ALA A 139 -4.29 17.42 0.93
C ALA A 139 -4.17 17.22 -0.58
N ASN A 140 -5.30 17.14 -1.29
CA ASN A 140 -5.36 17.09 -2.77
C ASN A 140 -4.77 15.83 -3.43
N PHE A 141 -4.63 14.72 -2.71
CA PHE A 141 -4.25 13.44 -3.30
C PHE A 141 -4.69 12.22 -2.48
N LEU A 142 -4.79 11.07 -3.15
CA LEU A 142 -5.34 9.81 -2.65
C LEU A 142 -4.23 8.80 -2.32
N TYR A 143 -3.24 9.19 -1.51
CA TYR A 143 -2.09 8.33 -1.20
C TYR A 143 -2.52 7.04 -0.53
N LYS A 144 -2.20 5.87 -1.10
CA LYS A 144 -2.59 4.54 -0.57
C LYS A 144 -4.09 4.36 -0.28
N PHE A 145 -4.94 5.30 -0.70
CA PHE A 145 -6.39 5.18 -0.56
C PHE A 145 -6.87 3.99 -1.38
N MET A 146 -6.40 3.87 -2.63
CA MET A 146 -6.76 2.80 -3.56
C MET A 146 -5.59 1.87 -3.82
N LYS A 147 -5.88 0.62 -4.19
CA LYS A 147 -4.87 -0.38 -4.55
C LYS A 147 -4.75 -0.47 -6.07
N GLU A 148 -3.53 -0.36 -6.61
CA GLU A 148 -3.31 -0.54 -8.04
C GLU A 148 -3.66 -1.96 -8.51
N VAL A 149 -4.28 -2.03 -9.69
CA VAL A 149 -4.56 -3.30 -10.37
C VAL A 149 -3.31 -3.82 -11.09
N GLY A 150 -2.39 -2.93 -11.48
CA GLY A 150 -1.20 -3.25 -12.27
C GLY A 150 -1.37 -3.07 -13.79
N TYR A 151 -2.46 -2.43 -14.21
CA TYR A 151 -2.72 -2.08 -15.61
C TYR A 151 -3.00 -0.59 -15.77
N GLN A 152 -2.79 -0.09 -16.99
CA GLN A 152 -3.07 1.29 -17.39
C GLN A 152 -4.03 1.30 -18.58
N LEU A 153 -4.97 2.23 -18.56
CA LEU A 153 -5.82 2.51 -19.72
C LEU A 153 -4.99 3.02 -20.91
N PRO A 154 -5.54 3.00 -22.14
CA PRO A 154 -4.85 3.51 -23.33
C PRO A 154 -4.37 4.97 -23.22
N ASN A 155 -5.02 5.79 -22.39
CA ASN A 155 -4.63 7.16 -22.10
C ASN A 155 -3.49 7.29 -21.06
N GLY A 156 -2.92 6.17 -20.61
CA GLY A 156 -1.83 6.10 -19.62
C GLY A 156 -2.29 6.20 -18.16
N GLN A 157 -3.59 6.30 -17.88
CA GLN A 157 -4.07 6.33 -16.50
C GLN A 157 -4.00 4.94 -15.87
N ALA A 158 -3.34 4.83 -14.70
CA ALA A 158 -3.37 3.62 -13.89
C ALA A 158 -4.80 3.32 -13.38
N ILE A 159 -5.13 2.04 -13.35
CA ILE A 159 -6.38 1.53 -12.81
C ILE A 159 -6.17 1.08 -11.38
N TYR A 160 -7.15 1.41 -10.53
CA TYR A 160 -7.16 1.07 -9.12
C TYR A 160 -8.46 0.34 -8.76
N TYR A 161 -8.38 -0.48 -7.72
CA TYR A 161 -9.54 -0.99 -7.03
C TYR A 161 -10.08 0.05 -6.04
N MET A 162 -11.36 0.34 -6.13
CA MET A 162 -12.06 1.20 -5.17
C MET A 162 -12.20 0.47 -3.82
N PRO A 163 -11.74 1.06 -2.71
CA PRO A 163 -11.92 0.49 -1.37
C PRO A 163 -13.38 0.23 -1.01
N LYS A 164 -13.61 -0.79 -0.18
CA LYS A 164 -14.95 -1.07 0.36
C LYS A 164 -15.29 -0.05 1.45
N GLN A 165 -16.52 0.45 1.45
CA GLN A 165 -17.04 1.20 2.59
C GLN A 165 -17.33 0.21 3.73
N VAL A 166 -16.72 0.43 4.89
CA VAL A 166 -16.82 -0.44 6.07
C VAL A 166 -17.65 0.16 7.20
N GLY A 167 -18.05 1.43 7.08
CA GLY A 167 -18.90 2.08 8.08
C GLY A 167 -19.06 3.58 7.86
N LEU A 168 -19.49 4.26 8.91
CA LEU A 168 -19.61 5.71 9.00
C LEU A 168 -18.92 6.19 10.29
N LEU A 169 -18.20 7.31 10.22
CA LEU A 169 -17.68 8.03 11.37
C LEU A 169 -18.23 9.44 11.34
N LYS A 170 -19.09 9.79 12.31
CA LYS A 170 -19.74 11.11 12.40
C LYS A 170 -20.41 11.55 11.08
N GLY A 171 -21.04 10.61 10.39
CA GLY A 171 -21.69 10.84 9.09
C GLY A 171 -20.78 10.74 7.86
N TYR A 172 -19.46 10.63 8.02
CA TYR A 172 -18.52 10.48 6.92
C TYR A 172 -18.26 9.00 6.60
N PRO A 173 -18.26 8.59 5.31
CA PRO A 173 -17.93 7.22 4.92
C PRO A 173 -16.50 6.81 5.32
N VAL A 174 -16.39 5.66 5.97
CA VAL A 174 -15.12 5.01 6.29
C VAL A 174 -14.85 3.92 5.27
N TYR A 175 -13.70 3.97 4.63
CA TYR A 175 -13.26 3.05 3.61
C TYR A 175 -12.09 2.19 4.10
N SER A 176 -12.00 0.95 3.65
CA SER A 176 -10.85 0.08 3.89
C SER A 176 -10.46 -0.69 2.64
N ALA A 177 -9.17 -0.65 2.30
CA ALA A 177 -8.59 -1.52 1.27
C ALA A 177 -8.35 -2.94 1.81
N HIS A 178 -8.34 -3.14 3.13
CA HIS A 178 -8.06 -4.40 3.81
C HIS A 178 -9.11 -4.64 4.92
N PRO A 179 -10.40 -4.86 4.56
CA PRO A 179 -11.47 -4.97 5.55
C PRO A 179 -11.28 -6.17 6.49
N ASP A 180 -10.62 -7.22 6.02
CA ASP A 180 -10.42 -8.49 6.74
C ASP A 180 -9.19 -8.50 7.67
N ASP A 181 -8.39 -7.43 7.68
CA ASP A 181 -7.25 -7.32 8.61
C ASP A 181 -7.78 -7.12 10.04
N ARG A 182 -7.65 -8.16 10.88
CA ARG A 182 -8.27 -8.21 12.22
C ARG A 182 -7.51 -7.37 13.23
N ASP A 183 -6.19 -7.38 13.13
CA ASP A 183 -5.29 -6.86 14.17
C ASP A 183 -4.62 -5.55 13.75
N ARG A 184 -4.66 -5.20 12.45
CA ARG A 184 -4.15 -3.95 11.92
C ARG A 184 -5.14 -3.30 10.96
N LYS A 185 -5.97 -2.41 11.49
CA LYS A 185 -6.91 -1.66 10.68
C LYS A 185 -6.19 -0.63 9.81
N ARG A 186 -6.64 -0.53 8.56
CA ARG A 186 -6.22 0.48 7.57
C ARG A 186 -7.47 1.13 7.01
N GLU A 187 -7.85 2.23 7.61
CA GLU A 187 -9.10 2.92 7.33
C GLU A 187 -8.82 4.30 6.73
N SER A 188 -9.76 4.80 5.96
CA SER A 188 -9.64 6.09 5.29
C SER A 188 -10.97 6.80 5.21
N ILE A 189 -10.93 8.11 5.38
CA ILE A 189 -12.07 9.01 5.21
C ILE A 189 -11.67 10.06 4.18
N LEU A 190 -12.55 10.31 3.21
CA LEU A 190 -12.40 11.39 2.25
C LEU A 190 -13.33 12.54 2.65
N ILE A 191 -12.72 13.69 2.96
CA ILE A 191 -13.41 14.93 3.32
C ILE A 191 -13.49 15.77 2.05
N LEU A 192 -14.71 15.91 1.54
CA LEU A 192 -15.01 16.40 0.19
C LEU A 192 -15.97 17.61 0.26
N PRO A 193 -15.92 18.54 -0.71
CA PRO A 193 -16.81 19.69 -0.76
C PRO A 193 -18.27 19.30 -1.09
N ASP A 194 -18.47 18.31 -1.96
CA ASP A 194 -19.76 17.96 -2.58
C ASP A 194 -20.04 16.43 -2.61
N GLN A 195 -19.42 15.65 -1.71
CA GLN A 195 -19.48 14.18 -1.64
C GLN A 195 -19.02 13.43 -2.90
N ARG A 196 -18.68 14.12 -3.99
CA ARG A 196 -18.16 13.51 -5.21
C ARG A 196 -16.74 13.04 -4.95
N LEU A 197 -16.47 11.75 -5.17
CA LEU A 197 -15.13 11.20 -5.04
C LEU A 197 -14.22 11.74 -6.15
N PRO A 198 -12.92 12.00 -5.88
CA PRO A 198 -11.93 12.44 -6.88
C PRO A 198 -11.44 11.28 -7.77
N VAL A 199 -12.38 10.43 -8.19
CA VAL A 199 -12.16 9.24 -9.01
C VAL A 199 -13.19 9.16 -10.12
N ARG A 200 -12.81 8.48 -11.21
CA ARG A 200 -13.67 8.21 -12.36
C ARG A 200 -13.85 6.70 -12.47
N ALA A 201 -15.09 6.26 -12.65
CA ALA A 201 -15.37 4.85 -12.92
C ALA A 201 -14.70 4.41 -14.24
N VAL A 202 -14.07 3.24 -14.23
CA VAL A 202 -13.63 2.56 -15.46
C VAL A 202 -14.82 1.81 -16.02
N SER A 203 -15.18 2.08 -17.27
CA SER A 203 -16.31 1.40 -17.90
C SER A 203 -15.96 -0.04 -18.29
N ARG A 204 -16.98 -0.88 -18.52
CA ARG A 204 -16.79 -2.23 -19.06
C ARG A 204 -16.11 -2.20 -20.42
N GLU A 205 -16.46 -1.25 -21.27
CA GLU A 205 -15.84 -1.08 -22.57
C GLU A 205 -14.35 -0.70 -22.48
N GLU A 206 -14.00 0.26 -21.62
CA GLU A 206 -12.60 0.65 -21.40
C GLU A 206 -11.76 -0.53 -20.93
N LEU A 207 -12.29 -1.36 -20.02
CA LEU A 207 -11.60 -2.55 -19.54
C LEU A 207 -11.41 -3.59 -20.66
N VAL A 208 -12.46 -3.88 -21.44
CA VAL A 208 -12.37 -4.87 -22.53
C VAL A 208 -11.34 -4.43 -23.58
N GLN A 209 -11.36 -3.16 -23.96
CA GLN A 209 -10.39 -2.59 -24.90
C GLN A 209 -8.96 -2.67 -24.36
N LEU A 210 -8.77 -2.39 -23.06
CA LEU A 210 -7.48 -2.60 -22.39
C LEU A 210 -7.02 -4.05 -22.49
N CYS A 211 -7.86 -5.02 -22.12
CA CYS A 211 -7.50 -6.43 -22.16
C CYS A 211 -7.11 -6.88 -23.59
N GLN A 212 -7.84 -6.42 -24.61
CA GLN A 212 -7.49 -6.68 -26.01
C GLN A 212 -6.12 -6.08 -26.37
N ALA A 213 -5.85 -4.84 -25.98
CA ALA A 213 -4.56 -4.18 -26.23
C ALA A 213 -3.42 -4.91 -25.51
N THR A 214 -3.62 -5.36 -24.28
CA THR A 214 -2.64 -6.16 -23.52
C THR A 214 -2.35 -7.49 -24.23
N LEU A 215 -3.36 -8.25 -24.64
CA LEU A 215 -3.17 -9.52 -25.34
C LEU A 215 -2.47 -9.33 -26.70
N ARG A 216 -2.80 -8.27 -27.45
CA ARG A 216 -2.11 -7.93 -28.71
C ARG A 216 -0.63 -7.59 -28.48
N LYS A 217 -0.32 -6.88 -27.39
CA LYS A 217 1.06 -6.62 -26.98
C LYS A 217 1.80 -7.92 -26.62
N MET A 218 1.18 -8.81 -25.84
CA MET A 218 1.75 -10.12 -25.50
C MET A 218 2.03 -10.97 -26.74
N LEU A 219 1.12 -10.96 -27.73
CA LEU A 219 1.34 -11.60 -29.04
C LEU A 219 2.57 -11.04 -29.76
N ALA A 220 2.69 -9.72 -29.85
CA ALA A 220 3.83 -9.08 -30.50
C ALA A 220 5.16 -9.41 -29.80
N GLU A 221 5.20 -9.39 -28.46
CA GLU A 221 6.38 -9.75 -27.66
C GLU A 221 6.77 -11.22 -27.85
N ASN A 222 5.79 -12.12 -27.97
CA ASN A 222 6.01 -13.53 -28.22
C ASN A 222 6.55 -13.81 -29.62
N ASP A 223 6.05 -13.11 -30.63
CA ASP A 223 6.55 -13.18 -32.00
C ASP A 223 8.00 -12.69 -32.07
N GLU A 224 8.31 -11.58 -31.41
CA GLU A 224 9.67 -11.03 -31.35
C GLU A 224 10.63 -11.97 -30.61
N THR A 225 10.22 -12.51 -29.46
CA THR A 225 11.01 -13.50 -28.71
C THR A 225 11.30 -14.74 -29.56
N THR A 226 10.34 -15.17 -30.38
CA THR A 226 10.51 -16.31 -31.29
C THR A 226 11.58 -16.02 -32.34
N LYS A 227 11.55 -14.83 -32.98
CA LYS A 227 12.58 -14.42 -33.94
C LYS A 227 13.97 -14.38 -33.31
N VAL A 228 14.10 -13.80 -32.11
CA VAL A 228 15.39 -13.71 -31.40
C VAL A 228 15.95 -15.09 -31.10
N LEU A 229 15.11 -16.04 -30.65
CA LEU A 229 15.55 -17.40 -30.34
C LEU A 229 15.92 -18.20 -31.60
N GLU A 230 15.21 -18.00 -32.72
CA GLU A 230 15.57 -18.61 -34.00
C GLU A 230 16.89 -18.06 -34.55
N ALA A 231 17.17 -16.75 -34.37
CA ALA A 231 18.46 -16.16 -34.71
C ALA A 231 19.58 -16.71 -33.81
N SER A 232 19.33 -16.80 -32.50
CA SER A 232 20.28 -17.35 -31.53
C SER A 232 20.59 -18.83 -31.79
N LEU A 233 19.62 -19.61 -32.29
CA LEU A 233 19.85 -20.98 -32.73
C LEU A 233 20.86 -21.04 -33.90
N LYS A 234 20.68 -20.18 -34.92
CA LYS A 234 21.60 -20.11 -36.07
C LYS A 234 23.01 -19.72 -35.63
N GLU A 235 23.13 -18.77 -34.72
CA GLU A 235 24.42 -18.38 -34.14
C GLU A 235 25.07 -19.51 -33.35
N SER A 236 24.29 -20.24 -32.55
CA SER A 236 24.79 -21.40 -31.79
C SER A 236 25.25 -22.53 -32.71
N GLU A 237 24.54 -22.80 -33.80
CA GLU A 237 24.96 -23.79 -34.82
C GLU A 237 26.25 -23.34 -35.53
N ALA A 238 26.36 -22.07 -35.88
CA ALA A 238 27.59 -21.51 -36.45
C ALA A 238 28.76 -21.50 -35.46
N TYR A 239 28.50 -21.27 -34.17
CA TYR A 239 29.50 -21.35 -33.10
C TYR A 239 29.98 -22.78 -32.90
N ALA A 240 29.07 -23.77 -32.91
CA ALA A 240 29.42 -25.18 -32.89
C ALA A 240 30.35 -25.56 -34.05
N ALA A 241 30.25 -24.89 -35.21
CA ALA A 241 31.17 -25.09 -36.32
C ALA A 241 32.62 -24.64 -36.01
N ARG A 242 32.80 -23.66 -35.11
CA ARG A 242 34.07 -22.96 -34.85
C ARG A 242 34.83 -23.44 -33.61
N ILE A 243 34.19 -24.20 -32.74
CA ILE A 243 34.83 -24.72 -31.52
C ILE A 243 35.20 -26.19 -31.68
N ASP A 244 36.16 -26.61 -30.87
CA ASP A 244 36.60 -28.00 -30.80
C ASP A 244 35.67 -28.83 -29.90
N PHE A 245 35.22 -29.96 -30.44
CA PHE A 245 34.52 -31.01 -29.70
C PHE A 245 35.40 -32.25 -29.68
N LYS A 246 35.33 -33.08 -28.64
CA LYS A 246 36.19 -34.29 -28.56
C LYS A 246 35.79 -35.31 -29.63
N THR A 247 34.51 -35.32 -30.01
CA THR A 247 33.99 -36.18 -31.07
C THR A 247 32.92 -35.46 -31.91
N GLU A 248 32.72 -35.93 -33.13
CA GLU A 248 31.61 -35.48 -33.98
C GLU A 248 30.23 -35.81 -33.36
N ALA A 249 30.13 -36.91 -32.61
CA ALA A 249 28.92 -37.28 -31.89
C ALA A 249 28.54 -36.24 -30.81
N GLU A 250 29.53 -35.68 -30.10
CA GLU A 250 29.32 -34.60 -29.13
C GLU A 250 28.84 -33.30 -29.80
N ARG A 251 29.43 -32.94 -30.95
CA ARG A 251 29.01 -31.77 -31.75
C ARG A 251 27.55 -31.89 -32.18
N ARG A 252 27.15 -33.05 -32.73
CA ARG A 252 25.76 -33.31 -33.13
C ARG A 252 24.80 -33.26 -31.95
N LYS A 253 25.17 -33.87 -30.82
CA LYS A 253 24.36 -33.81 -29.60
C LYS A 253 24.12 -32.38 -29.12
N TYR A 254 25.13 -31.50 -29.20
CA TYR A 254 25.00 -30.09 -28.86
C TYR A 254 24.01 -29.38 -29.80
N ILE A 255 24.17 -29.53 -31.12
CA ILE A 255 23.29 -28.92 -32.13
C ILE A 255 21.85 -29.41 -31.96
N ASP A 256 21.64 -30.73 -31.88
CA ASP A 256 20.32 -31.32 -31.75
C ASP A 256 19.65 -30.94 -30.43
N GLY A 257 20.42 -30.85 -29.35
CA GLY A 257 19.93 -30.37 -28.05
C GLY A 257 19.40 -28.94 -28.13
N ASN A 258 20.13 -28.03 -28.79
CA ASN A 258 19.71 -26.65 -28.96
C ASN A 258 18.48 -26.53 -29.88
N ARG A 259 18.45 -27.28 -30.99
CA ARG A 259 17.28 -27.37 -31.88
C ARG A 259 16.04 -27.83 -31.13
N GLN A 260 16.15 -28.94 -30.38
CA GLN A 260 15.04 -29.47 -29.59
C GLN A 260 14.58 -28.48 -28.52
N SER A 261 15.50 -27.77 -27.87
CA SER A 261 15.16 -26.75 -26.86
C SER A 261 14.36 -25.60 -27.48
N VAL A 262 14.82 -25.06 -28.60
CA VAL A 262 14.15 -23.96 -29.30
C VAL A 262 12.80 -24.40 -29.85
N GLU A 263 12.71 -25.60 -30.43
CA GLU A 263 11.46 -26.17 -30.96
C GLU A 263 10.42 -26.41 -29.86
N ARG A 264 10.80 -27.02 -28.73
CA ARG A 264 9.89 -27.18 -27.58
C ARG A 264 9.44 -25.82 -27.05
N GLY A 265 10.33 -24.83 -27.03
CA GLY A 265 10.00 -23.45 -26.68
C GLY A 265 9.00 -22.82 -27.64
N ARG A 266 9.20 -23.02 -28.96
CA ARG A 266 8.31 -22.54 -30.02
C ARG A 266 6.91 -23.14 -29.89
N GLN A 267 6.80 -24.46 -29.72
CA GLN A 267 5.49 -25.12 -29.56
C GLN A 267 4.71 -24.56 -28.37
N LYS A 268 5.37 -24.29 -27.24
CA LYS A 268 4.74 -23.64 -26.08
C LYS A 268 4.29 -22.21 -26.39
N ARG A 269 5.10 -21.43 -27.10
CA ARG A 269 4.77 -20.06 -27.51
C ARG A 269 3.63 -20.01 -28.52
N ASP A 270 3.60 -20.93 -29.48
CA ASP A 270 2.52 -21.05 -30.47
C ASP A 270 1.19 -21.43 -29.80
N ALA A 271 1.23 -22.32 -28.80
CA ALA A 271 0.06 -22.65 -27.98
C ALA A 271 -0.47 -21.43 -27.22
N SER A 272 0.41 -20.68 -26.54
CA SER A 272 0.05 -19.43 -25.85
C SER A 272 -0.50 -18.39 -26.81
N ALA A 273 0.12 -18.20 -27.97
CA ALA A 273 -0.33 -17.26 -28.99
C ALA A 273 -1.73 -17.64 -29.53
N HIS A 274 -1.98 -18.92 -29.76
CA HIS A 274 -3.31 -19.40 -30.14
C HIS A 274 -4.35 -19.11 -29.06
N GLU A 275 -4.01 -19.34 -27.79
CA GLU A 275 -4.89 -19.00 -26.66
C GLU A 275 -5.19 -17.51 -26.58
N TRP A 276 -4.18 -16.64 -26.72
CA TRP A 276 -4.39 -15.19 -26.69
C TRP A 276 -5.24 -14.70 -27.86
N ARG A 277 -5.07 -15.24 -29.07
CA ARG A 277 -5.93 -14.92 -30.22
C ARG A 277 -7.40 -15.27 -29.94
N ARG A 278 -7.68 -16.48 -29.43
CA ARG A 278 -9.04 -16.86 -29.03
C ARG A 278 -9.62 -15.94 -27.96
N ASN A 279 -8.81 -15.51 -27.01
CA ASN A 279 -9.25 -14.59 -25.96
C ASN A 279 -9.53 -13.18 -26.49
N ILE A 280 -8.78 -12.70 -27.48
CA ILE A 280 -9.10 -11.44 -28.18
C ILE A 280 -10.46 -11.56 -28.87
N ASP A 281 -10.69 -12.62 -29.66
CA ASP A 281 -11.96 -12.84 -30.37
C ASP A 281 -13.14 -12.91 -29.38
N ARG A 282 -12.96 -13.60 -28.25
CA ARG A 282 -13.95 -13.67 -27.17
C ARG A 282 -14.27 -12.29 -26.59
N LEU A 283 -13.26 -11.47 -26.33
CA LEU A 283 -13.45 -10.10 -25.83
C LEU A 283 -14.15 -9.21 -26.86
N GLU A 284 -13.85 -9.37 -28.15
CA GLU A 284 -14.54 -8.67 -29.24
C GLU A 284 -16.02 -9.06 -29.30
N GLN A 285 -16.33 -10.36 -29.23
CA GLN A 285 -17.71 -10.86 -29.20
C GLN A 285 -18.46 -10.37 -27.95
N MET A 286 -17.80 -10.35 -26.79
CA MET A 286 -18.39 -9.82 -25.56
C MET A 286 -18.78 -8.35 -25.72
N LEU A 287 -17.89 -7.51 -26.28
CA LEU A 287 -18.19 -6.10 -26.50
C LEU A 287 -19.34 -5.93 -27.51
N ALA A 288 -19.33 -6.71 -28.60
CA ALA A 288 -20.38 -6.68 -29.62
C ALA A 288 -21.76 -7.08 -29.06
N ALA A 289 -21.80 -8.02 -28.11
CA ALA A 289 -23.04 -8.44 -27.45
C ALA A 289 -23.58 -7.44 -26.42
N MET A 290 -22.75 -6.54 -25.89
CA MET A 290 -23.18 -5.52 -24.93
C MET A 290 -23.92 -4.36 -25.59
N THR A 291 -25.04 -3.98 -24.98
CA THR A 291 -25.74 -2.73 -25.26
C THR A 291 -24.89 -1.50 -24.87
N PRO A 292 -25.17 -0.30 -25.42
CA PRO A 292 -24.48 0.92 -25.02
C PRO A 292 -24.56 1.21 -23.51
N ALA A 293 -25.69 0.88 -22.87
CA ALA A 293 -25.87 1.03 -21.44
C ALA A 293 -24.93 0.10 -20.65
N GLU A 294 -24.83 -1.18 -21.03
CA GLU A 294 -23.94 -2.14 -20.38
C GLU A 294 -22.46 -1.77 -20.56
N ARG A 295 -22.07 -1.30 -21.75
CA ARG A 295 -20.71 -0.83 -22.03
C ARG A 295 -20.30 0.33 -21.11
N SER A 296 -21.26 1.19 -20.77
CA SER A 296 -21.07 2.36 -19.89
C SER A 296 -21.08 2.02 -18.41
N MET A 297 -21.51 0.80 -18.01
CA MET A 297 -21.49 0.39 -16.61
C MET A 297 -20.06 0.35 -16.09
N GLN A 298 -19.90 0.63 -14.80
CA GLN A 298 -18.62 0.47 -14.13
C GLN A 298 -18.18 -1.00 -14.13
N ALA A 299 -16.92 -1.25 -14.45
CA ALA A 299 -16.28 -2.55 -14.34
C ALA A 299 -16.05 -2.91 -12.86
N VAL A 300 -16.33 -4.16 -12.50
CA VAL A 300 -16.09 -4.74 -11.17
C VAL A 300 -15.30 -6.02 -11.39
N LEU A 301 -14.09 -6.12 -10.82
CA LEU A 301 -13.20 -7.27 -11.02
C LEU A 301 -12.61 -7.78 -9.70
N GLY A 302 -12.31 -9.07 -9.68
CA GLY A 302 -11.49 -9.70 -8.63
C GLY A 302 -10.16 -10.22 -9.17
N GLU A 303 -10.16 -10.81 -10.37
CA GLU A 303 -8.99 -11.39 -11.05
C GLU A 303 -8.92 -10.84 -12.49
N PRO A 304 -8.19 -9.73 -12.74
CA PRO A 304 -8.07 -9.12 -14.06
C PRO A 304 -7.41 -10.01 -15.13
N TYR A 305 -6.42 -10.82 -14.73
CA TYR A 305 -5.75 -11.77 -15.62
C TYR A 305 -6.70 -12.93 -15.98
N GLY A 306 -7.50 -13.39 -15.02
CA GLY A 306 -8.56 -14.38 -15.19
C GLY A 306 -9.63 -13.89 -16.14
N PHE A 307 -10.08 -12.65 -15.98
CA PHE A 307 -11.00 -11.99 -16.92
C PHE A 307 -10.42 -11.92 -18.34
N MET A 308 -9.16 -11.52 -18.48
CA MET A 308 -8.49 -11.37 -19.77
C MET A 308 -8.29 -12.73 -20.48
N THR A 309 -7.84 -13.74 -19.74
CA THR A 309 -7.42 -15.05 -20.29
C THR A 309 -8.49 -16.14 -20.20
N ASN A 310 -9.67 -15.83 -19.62
CA ASN A 310 -10.70 -16.80 -19.27
C ASN A 310 -10.16 -17.96 -18.40
N ARG A 311 -9.19 -17.65 -17.53
CA ARG A 311 -8.60 -18.64 -16.63
C ARG A 311 -9.67 -19.08 -15.65
N ARG A 312 -9.80 -20.41 -15.45
CA ARG A 312 -10.77 -21.02 -14.51
C ARG A 312 -12.25 -20.66 -14.82
N GLY A 313 -12.57 -20.24 -16.04
CA GLY A 313 -13.93 -19.80 -16.37
C GLY A 313 -14.30 -18.49 -15.67
N GLU A 314 -13.34 -17.61 -15.43
CA GLU A 314 -13.58 -16.29 -14.82
C GLU A 314 -13.61 -15.19 -15.90
N GLY A 315 -14.02 -15.53 -17.12
CA GLY A 315 -13.89 -14.71 -18.31
C GLY A 315 -14.98 -13.65 -18.49
N THR A 316 -16.03 -13.63 -17.67
CA THR A 316 -17.16 -12.69 -17.80
C THR A 316 -17.25 -11.70 -16.64
N PHE A 317 -17.93 -10.58 -16.88
CA PHE A 317 -18.19 -9.59 -15.82
C PHE A 317 -19.05 -10.15 -14.68
N ALA A 318 -19.97 -11.08 -14.96
CA ALA A 318 -20.83 -11.68 -13.94
C ALA A 318 -20.03 -12.60 -13.01
N GLU A 319 -19.17 -13.46 -13.57
CA GLU A 319 -18.27 -14.34 -12.80
C GLU A 319 -17.31 -13.51 -11.95
N GLN A 320 -16.72 -12.47 -12.55
CA GLN A 320 -15.85 -11.55 -11.83
C GLN A 320 -16.59 -10.86 -10.68
N ALA A 321 -17.77 -10.29 -10.92
CA ALA A 321 -18.54 -9.61 -9.87
C ALA A 321 -18.97 -10.55 -8.72
N ALA A 322 -19.07 -11.85 -8.96
CA ALA A 322 -19.45 -12.84 -7.95
C ALA A 322 -18.31 -13.24 -6.99
N LEU A 323 -17.04 -12.90 -7.30
CA LEU A 323 -15.93 -13.24 -6.41
C LEU A 323 -15.99 -12.41 -5.10
N PRO A 324 -15.71 -13.01 -3.92
CA PRO A 324 -15.82 -12.32 -2.62
C PRO A 324 -14.94 -11.06 -2.48
N TYR A 325 -13.83 -11.04 -3.21
CA TYR A 325 -12.82 -9.98 -3.20
C TYR A 325 -12.95 -8.98 -4.35
N SER A 326 -14.02 -9.08 -5.15
CA SER A 326 -14.23 -8.15 -6.27
C SER A 326 -14.51 -6.74 -5.82
N GLN A 327 -13.97 -5.79 -6.57
CA GLN A 327 -14.05 -4.37 -6.28
C GLN A 327 -14.31 -3.56 -7.57
N PRO A 328 -15.08 -2.46 -7.48
CA PRO A 328 -15.25 -1.55 -8.60
C PRO A 328 -13.91 -0.97 -9.04
N LEU A 329 -13.72 -0.85 -10.35
CA LEU A 329 -12.53 -0.27 -10.94
C LEU A 329 -12.69 1.22 -11.17
N VAL A 330 -11.64 1.96 -10.84
CA VAL A 330 -11.60 3.41 -10.98
C VAL A 330 -10.24 3.87 -11.48
N THR A 331 -10.22 5.02 -12.14
CA THR A 331 -9.01 5.84 -12.27
C THR A 331 -9.15 7.09 -11.44
N HIS A 332 -8.04 7.79 -11.29
CA HIS A 332 -8.02 9.18 -10.87
C HIS A 332 -8.87 10.07 -11.81
N ASP A 333 -9.73 10.93 -11.25
CA ASP A 333 -10.43 11.97 -12.02
C ASP A 333 -9.52 13.19 -12.17
N VAL A 334 -8.92 13.34 -13.35
CA VAL A 334 -8.01 14.45 -13.67
C VAL A 334 -8.71 15.80 -13.75
N ASN A 335 -10.03 15.81 -13.90
CA ASN A 335 -10.85 17.02 -13.98
C ASN A 335 -11.49 17.37 -12.63
N TYR A 336 -11.22 16.60 -11.59
CA TYR A 336 -11.77 16.88 -10.25
C TYR A 336 -11.21 18.18 -9.68
N LEU A 337 -9.89 18.38 -9.80
CA LEU A 337 -9.20 19.52 -9.20
C LEU A 337 -9.49 20.81 -9.99
N ASN A 338 -9.97 21.83 -9.29
CA ASN A 338 -10.05 23.20 -9.77
C ASN A 338 -8.63 23.80 -9.82
N SER A 339 -8.04 23.83 -11.01
CA SER A 339 -6.71 24.38 -11.27
C SER A 339 -6.63 25.91 -11.12
N LYS A 340 -7.77 26.60 -10.95
CA LYS A 340 -7.81 28.06 -10.73
C LYS A 340 -7.59 28.45 -9.28
N LEU A 341 -7.70 27.50 -8.35
CA LEU A 341 -7.46 27.78 -6.94
C LEU A 341 -5.97 28.07 -6.67
N PRO A 342 -5.64 28.90 -5.67
CA PRO A 342 -4.26 29.15 -5.29
C PRO A 342 -3.51 27.86 -4.99
N ARG A 343 -2.22 27.81 -5.30
CA ARG A 343 -1.36 26.64 -5.06
C ARG A 343 -1.46 26.09 -3.61
N PRO A 344 -1.55 26.89 -2.54
CA PRO A 344 -1.69 26.35 -1.20
C PRO A 344 -3.08 25.79 -0.86
N ALA A 345 -4.07 25.90 -1.74
CA ALA A 345 -5.45 25.58 -1.41
C ALA A 345 -5.68 24.09 -1.10
N VAL A 346 -6.67 23.79 -0.27
CA VAL A 346 -7.17 22.44 0.04
C VAL A 346 -8.50 22.26 -0.66
N GLN A 347 -8.57 21.37 -1.64
CA GLN A 347 -9.81 21.00 -2.32
C GLN A 347 -10.47 19.77 -1.70
N PHE A 348 -9.66 18.87 -1.16
CA PHE A 348 -10.11 17.74 -0.36
C PHE A 348 -9.01 17.28 0.59
N ILE A 349 -9.43 16.56 1.65
CA ILE A 349 -8.52 15.93 2.61
C ILE A 349 -8.80 14.44 2.63
N HIS A 350 -7.77 13.64 2.42
CA HIS A 350 -7.79 12.21 2.71
C HIS A 350 -7.18 11.96 4.08
N LEU A 351 -8.01 11.60 5.05
CA LEU A 351 -7.61 11.16 6.39
C LEU A 351 -7.37 9.66 6.35
N GLN A 352 -6.13 9.23 6.50
CA GLN A 352 -5.72 7.84 6.59
C GLN A 352 -5.39 7.48 8.04
N MET A 353 -5.93 6.35 8.50
CA MET A 353 -5.70 5.81 9.83
C MET A 353 -5.18 4.39 9.68
N THR A 354 -3.97 4.14 10.18
CA THR A 354 -3.46 2.78 10.38
C THR A 354 -3.30 2.57 11.86
N TYR A 355 -3.89 1.52 12.42
CA TYR A 355 -3.80 1.27 13.85
C TYR A 355 -3.91 -0.20 14.22
N GLU A 356 -3.22 -0.56 15.30
CA GLU A 356 -3.23 -1.91 15.85
C GLU A 356 -4.36 -2.07 16.87
N THR A 357 -5.06 -3.20 16.81
CA THR A 357 -6.21 -3.51 17.66
C THR A 357 -5.97 -4.73 18.56
N THR A 358 -4.74 -5.26 18.58
CA THR A 358 -4.38 -6.39 19.44
C THR A 358 -4.56 -6.04 20.93
N ARG A 359 -4.85 -7.06 21.75
CA ARG A 359 -5.26 -6.86 23.15
C ARG A 359 -4.17 -6.23 24.03
N ASP A 360 -2.92 -6.52 23.73
CA ASP A 360 -1.71 -6.02 24.38
C ASP A 360 -1.39 -4.55 24.03
N MET A 361 -1.94 -4.01 22.93
CA MET A 361 -1.72 -2.63 22.51
C MET A 361 -2.66 -1.64 23.23
N VAL A 362 -2.73 -1.71 24.56
CA VAL A 362 -3.69 -0.97 25.40
C VAL A 362 -3.65 0.54 25.15
N ALA A 363 -2.47 1.16 25.19
CA ALA A 363 -2.32 2.60 25.02
C ALA A 363 -2.72 3.06 23.60
N LYS A 364 -2.36 2.30 22.56
CA LYS A 364 -2.74 2.60 21.16
C LYS A 364 -4.25 2.49 20.95
N ARG A 365 -4.89 1.47 21.53
CA ARG A 365 -6.35 1.30 21.48
C ARG A 365 -7.09 2.41 22.19
N ALA A 366 -6.63 2.80 23.39
CA ALA A 366 -7.20 3.93 24.13
C ALA A 366 -7.08 5.24 23.34
N MET A 367 -5.88 5.50 22.79
CA MET A 367 -5.64 6.65 21.92
C MET A 367 -6.58 6.68 20.71
N MET A 368 -6.69 5.58 19.97
CA MET A 368 -7.58 5.52 18.80
C MET A 368 -9.05 5.67 19.18
N SER A 369 -9.49 5.09 20.30
CA SER A 369 -10.85 5.28 20.80
C SER A 369 -11.14 6.75 21.07
N GLN A 370 -10.25 7.44 21.79
CA GLN A 370 -10.38 8.87 22.06
C GLN A 370 -10.35 9.69 20.77
N PHE A 371 -9.43 9.38 19.85
CA PHE A 371 -9.32 10.08 18.57
C PHE A 371 -10.61 9.96 17.75
N LEU A 372 -11.15 8.74 17.59
CA LEU A 372 -12.37 8.50 16.81
C LEU A 372 -13.59 9.20 17.42
N GLU A 373 -13.68 9.23 18.75
CA GLU A 373 -14.76 9.91 19.48
C GLU A 373 -14.69 11.44 19.31
N THR A 374 -13.50 12.02 19.30
CA THR A 374 -13.31 13.47 19.46
C THR A 374 -12.90 14.21 18.18
N ILE A 375 -12.41 13.52 17.14
CA ILE A 375 -11.96 14.17 15.90
C ILE A 375 -13.03 15.04 15.26
N ASP A 376 -12.70 16.28 14.96
CA ASP A 376 -13.60 17.26 14.35
C ASP A 376 -13.51 17.20 12.81
N LEU A 377 -14.29 16.29 12.22
CA LEU A 377 -14.34 16.11 10.77
C LEU A 377 -15.00 17.30 10.05
N ASP A 378 -15.94 18.00 10.71
CA ASP A 378 -16.58 19.19 10.15
C ASP A 378 -15.63 20.40 10.16
N GLY A 379 -14.81 20.55 11.19
CA GLY A 379 -13.73 21.52 11.21
C GLY A 379 -12.68 21.28 10.12
N LEU A 380 -12.34 20.01 9.86
CA LEU A 380 -11.50 19.64 8.71
C LEU A 380 -12.18 19.99 7.38
N LYS A 381 -13.49 19.75 7.25
CA LYS A 381 -14.26 20.17 6.07
C LYS A 381 -14.29 21.69 5.90
N GLY A 382 -14.28 22.44 7.01
CA GLY A 382 -14.15 23.90 7.01
C GLY A 382 -12.79 24.43 6.51
N MET A 383 -11.80 23.55 6.27
CA MET A 383 -10.55 23.92 5.60
C MET A 383 -10.65 23.90 4.07
N LEU A 384 -11.70 23.31 3.50
CA LEU A 384 -11.82 23.16 2.06
C LEU A 384 -12.16 24.49 1.38
N GLU A 385 -11.41 24.81 0.33
CA GLU A 385 -11.59 25.99 -0.52
C GLU A 385 -12.37 25.61 -1.80
N LYS A 386 -13.20 26.53 -2.31
CA LYS A 386 -14.13 26.32 -3.43
C LYS A 386 -13.77 27.16 -4.64
#